data_AF-A0A519MCL2-F1
#
_entry.id   AF-A0A519MCL2-F1
#
_cell.length_a   1.000
_cell.length_b   1.000
_cell.length_c   1.000
_cell.angle_alpha   90.00
_cell.angle_beta   90.00
_cell.angle_gamma   90.00
#
_symmetry.space_group_name_H-M   'P 1'
#
loop_
_entity.id
_entity.type
_entity.pdbx_description
1 polymer ?
#
loop_
_entity_poly.entity_id
_entity_poly.type
_entity_poly.pdbx_seq_one_letter_code
_entity_poly.pdbx_strand_id
1 'polypeptide(L)'
;MEQTEKRPVDILFDKYAESHQNHINELIHWICVPLIVFSLLGLVWLIPFPQLEFLGQYQTFFNWASFLLAFALYYYFTLSPTLFFMMIWVIAGMSYGIVKLEMWEKYHNGPAAWMIFLAIFVLAWIG
;
A
#
# COMPACT_ATOMS: atom_id res chain seq x y z
N MET A 1 -14.51 -38.14 2.87
CA MET A 1 -13.96 -36.99 2.12
C MET A 1 -13.16 -36.20 3.13
N GLU A 2 -11.85 -36.12 2.93
CA GLU A 2 -10.95 -35.43 3.86
C GLU A 2 -11.27 -33.93 3.81
N GLN A 3 -11.79 -33.39 4.91
CA GLN A 3 -12.02 -31.96 5.05
C GLN A 3 -10.65 -31.29 5.09
N THR A 4 -10.22 -30.74 3.95
CA THR A 4 -8.98 -29.97 3.88
C THR A 4 -9.19 -28.73 4.75
N GLU A 5 -8.40 -28.59 5.81
CA GLU A 5 -8.47 -27.44 6.69
C GLU A 5 -8.19 -26.16 5.87
N LYS A 6 -9.12 -25.19 5.92
CA LYS A 6 -8.98 -23.95 5.16
C LYS A 6 -7.81 -23.14 5.70
N ARG A 7 -6.98 -22.59 4.81
CA ARG A 7 -5.90 -21.70 5.23
C ARG A 7 -6.48 -20.38 5.73
N PRO A 8 -5.77 -19.63 6.59
CA PRO A 8 -6.24 -18.33 7.08
C PRO A 8 -6.66 -17.37 5.96
N VAL A 9 -5.92 -17.34 4.85
CA VAL A 9 -6.26 -16.50 3.69
C VAL A 9 -7.59 -16.88 3.04
N ASP A 10 -7.95 -18.16 2.99
CA ASP A 10 -9.18 -18.62 2.34
C ASP A 10 -10.41 -18.18 3.15
N ILE A 11 -10.31 -18.17 4.48
CA ILE A 11 -11.35 -17.67 5.39
C ILE A 11 -11.59 -16.17 5.19
N LEU A 12 -10.52 -15.39 4.96
CA LEU A 12 -10.64 -13.96 4.70
C LEU A 12 -11.31 -13.69 3.35
N PHE A 13 -10.98 -14.48 2.33
CA PHE A 13 -11.62 -14.36 1.02
C PHE A 13 -13.10 -14.75 1.04
N ASP A 14 -13.48 -15.79 1.80
CA ASP A 14 -14.89 -16.15 1.99
C ASP A 14 -15.70 -14.99 2.60
N LYS A 15 -15.18 -14.38 3.68
CA LYS A 15 -15.81 -13.21 4.33
C LYS A 15 -15.86 -11.98 3.42
N TYR A 16 -14.81 -11.76 2.63
CA TYR A 16 -14.80 -10.68 1.65
C TYR A 16 -15.93 -10.88 0.63
N ALA A 17 -16.06 -12.09 0.09
CA ALA A 17 -17.11 -12.44 -0.86
C ALA A 17 -18.52 -12.23 -0.28
N GLU A 18 -18.78 -12.59 0.98
CA GLU A 18 -20.10 -12.40 1.62
C GLU A 18 -20.62 -10.94 1.54
N SER A 19 -19.72 -9.96 1.62
CA SER A 19 -20.07 -8.52 1.57
C SER A 19 -19.95 -7.91 0.17
N HIS A 20 -19.36 -8.61 -0.80
CA HIS A 20 -19.09 -8.13 -2.15
C HIS A 20 -19.88 -8.91 -3.20
N GLN A 21 -21.21 -8.88 -3.09
CA GLN A 21 -22.12 -9.55 -4.04
C GLN A 21 -22.53 -8.64 -5.22
N ASN A 22 -22.39 -7.32 -5.08
CA ASN A 22 -22.72 -6.38 -6.14
C ASN A 22 -21.48 -6.07 -7.00
N HIS A 23 -21.47 -6.58 -8.23
CA HIS A 23 -20.34 -6.44 -9.17
C HIS A 23 -19.95 -4.99 -9.49
N ILE A 24 -20.90 -4.04 -9.50
CA ILE A 24 -20.57 -2.63 -9.75
C ILE A 24 -19.83 -2.06 -8.55
N ASN A 25 -20.33 -2.33 -7.33
CA ASN A 25 -19.67 -1.88 -6.10
C ASN A 25 -18.28 -2.48 -5.96
N GLU A 26 -18.14 -3.77 -6.25
CA GLU A 26 -16.86 -4.48 -6.25
C GLU A 26 -15.86 -3.85 -7.23
N LEU A 27 -16.30 -3.52 -8.46
CA LEU A 27 -15.44 -2.89 -9.46
C LEU A 27 -14.95 -1.50 -9.00
N ILE A 28 -15.82 -0.70 -8.39
CA ILE A 28 -15.45 0.60 -7.84
C ILE A 28 -14.41 0.41 -6.72
N HIS A 29 -14.65 -0.50 -5.79
CA HIS A 29 -13.72 -0.80 -4.70
C HIS A 29 -12.36 -1.31 -5.21
N TRP A 30 -12.34 -2.06 -6.31
CA TRP A 30 -11.11 -2.56 -6.91
C TRP A 30 -10.18 -1.45 -7.43
N ILE A 31 -10.72 -0.26 -7.69
CA ILE A 31 -9.95 0.94 -8.07
C ILE A 31 -9.71 1.84 -6.85
N CYS A 32 -10.76 2.13 -6.08
CA CYS A 32 -10.70 3.05 -4.95
C CYS A 32 -9.77 2.53 -3.84
N VAL A 33 -9.83 1.24 -3.49
CA VAL A 33 -9.03 0.68 -2.39
C VAL A 33 -7.53 0.75 -2.67
N PRO A 34 -7.00 0.33 -3.84
CA PRO A 34 -5.58 0.51 -4.16
C PRO A 34 -5.14 1.98 -4.16
N LEU A 35 -5.98 2.91 -4.63
CA LEU A 35 -5.68 4.34 -4.62
C LEU A 35 -5.65 4.92 -3.22
N ILE A 36 -6.55 4.49 -2.33
CA ILE A 36 -6.54 4.84 -0.91
C ILE A 36 -5.25 4.34 -0.26
N VAL A 37 -4.87 3.07 -0.49
CA VAL A 37 -3.62 2.52 0.06
C VAL A 37 -2.40 3.28 -0.47
N PHE A 38 -2.34 3.55 -1.77
CA PHE A 38 -1.26 4.32 -2.40
C PHE A 38 -1.12 5.73 -1.81
N SER A 39 -2.24 6.45 -1.68
CA SER A 39 -2.25 7.81 -1.14
C SER A 39 -1.89 7.87 0.34
N LEU A 40 -2.42 6.97 1.17
CA LEU A 40 -2.06 6.87 2.58
C LEU A 40 -0.58 6.52 2.77
N LEU A 41 -0.07 5.55 1.98
CA LEU A 41 1.34 5.20 2.00
C LEU A 41 2.21 6.39 1.61
N GLY A 42 1.83 7.14 0.57
CA GLY A 42 2.51 8.37 0.15
C GLY A 42 2.49 9.45 1.23
N LEU A 43 1.35 9.68 1.90
CA LEU A 43 1.26 10.63 3.01
C LEU A 43 2.17 10.24 4.18
N VAL A 44 2.22 8.95 4.56
CA VAL A 44 3.12 8.47 5.61
C VAL A 44 4.59 8.57 5.17
N TRP A 45 4.87 8.33 3.90
CA TRP A 45 6.22 8.44 3.32
C TRP A 45 6.80 9.85 3.48
N LEU A 46 5.95 10.88 3.39
CA LEU A 46 6.34 12.28 3.50
C LEU A 46 6.51 12.76 4.95
N ILE A 47 6.17 11.96 5.96
CA ILE A 47 6.35 12.32 7.37
C ILE A 47 7.85 12.41 7.67
N PRO A 48 8.34 13.53 8.23
CA PRO A 48 9.75 13.68 8.59
C PRO A 48 10.22 12.51 9.48
N PHE A 49 11.29 11.87 9.06
CA PHE A 49 11.90 10.75 9.76
C PHE A 49 13.22 11.17 10.41
N PRO A 50 13.50 10.79 11.67
CA PRO A 50 14.76 11.13 12.33
C PRO A 50 15.95 10.54 11.56
N GLN A 51 17.00 11.34 11.38
CA GLN A 51 18.22 10.87 10.73
C GLN A 51 18.93 9.88 11.64
N LEU A 52 19.01 8.63 11.17
CA LEU A 52 19.69 7.56 11.88
C LEU A 52 21.12 7.45 11.32
N GLU A 53 22.08 8.10 11.99
CA GLU A 53 23.48 8.20 11.51
C GLU A 53 24.11 6.85 11.16
N PHE A 54 23.79 5.79 11.92
CA PHE A 54 24.32 4.45 11.69
C PHE A 54 23.91 3.81 10.35
N LEU A 55 22.85 4.31 9.69
CA LEU A 55 22.39 3.81 8.38
C LEU A 55 23.21 4.36 7.20
N GLY A 56 24.05 5.38 7.40
CA GLY A 56 24.87 5.99 6.34
C GLY A 56 24.07 6.32 5.08
N GLN A 57 24.49 5.77 3.93
CA GLN A 57 23.80 5.97 2.63
C GLN A 57 22.38 5.38 2.55
N TYR A 58 22.01 4.48 3.47
CA TYR A 58 20.68 3.84 3.45
C TYR A 58 19.59 4.69 4.12
N GLN A 59 19.94 5.82 4.73
CA GLN A 59 18.97 6.73 5.36
C GLN A 59 17.87 7.17 4.41
N THR A 60 18.17 7.34 3.11
CA THR A 60 17.20 7.73 2.09
C THR A 60 16.13 6.66 1.82
N PHE A 61 16.42 5.39 2.12
CA PHE A 61 15.49 4.28 1.89
C PHE A 61 14.67 3.92 3.13
N PHE A 62 14.91 4.60 4.25
CA PHE A 62 14.34 4.25 5.54
C PHE A 62 13.49 5.40 6.09
N ASN A 63 12.18 5.18 6.20
CA ASN A 63 11.23 6.13 6.75
C ASN A 63 10.09 5.39 7.49
N TRP A 64 9.08 6.13 7.94
CA TRP A 64 7.91 5.54 8.60
C TRP A 64 7.14 4.55 7.73
N ALA A 65 7.07 4.79 6.42
CA ALA A 65 6.44 3.87 5.47
C ALA A 65 7.20 2.53 5.40
N SER A 66 8.54 2.53 5.52
CA SER A 66 9.33 1.29 5.56
C SER A 66 8.89 0.35 6.69
N PHE A 67 8.57 0.88 7.88
CA PHE A 67 8.07 0.07 9.00
C PHE A 67 6.66 -0.47 8.75
N LEU A 68 5.77 0.36 8.21
CA LEU A 68 4.42 -0.08 7.84
C LEU A 68 4.45 -1.20 6.81
N LEU A 69 5.29 -1.05 5.78
CA LEU A 69 5.47 -2.06 4.73
C LEU A 69 6.06 -3.35 5.30
N ALA A 70 7.04 -3.27 6.20
CA ALA A 70 7.62 -4.45 6.85
C ALA A 70 6.56 -5.21 7.67
N PHE A 71 5.75 -4.50 8.47
CA PHE A 71 4.65 -5.11 9.22
C PHE A 71 3.59 -5.72 8.30
N ALA A 72 3.18 -5.01 7.25
CA ALA A 72 2.20 -5.50 6.29
C ALA A 72 2.68 -6.76 5.56
N LEU A 73 3.93 -6.77 5.09
CA LEU A 73 4.55 -7.92 4.45
C LEU A 73 4.67 -9.11 5.40
N TYR A 74 5.06 -8.88 6.65
CA TYR A 74 5.06 -9.94 7.67
C TYR A 74 3.65 -10.52 7.85
N TYR A 75 2.62 -9.68 7.97
CA TYR A 75 1.24 -10.12 8.06
C TYR A 75 0.81 -10.97 6.84
N TYR A 76 1.07 -10.50 5.62
CA TYR A 76 0.74 -11.27 4.41
C TYR A 76 1.51 -12.59 4.32
N PHE A 77 2.76 -12.63 4.79
CA PHE A 77 3.53 -13.86 4.90
C PHE A 77 2.86 -14.88 5.82
N THR A 78 2.31 -14.44 6.96
CA THR A 78 1.56 -15.34 7.87
C THR A 78 0.25 -15.87 7.28
N LEU A 79 -0.34 -15.15 6.32
CA LEU A 79 -1.57 -15.57 5.64
C LEU A 79 -1.31 -16.58 4.51
N SER A 80 -0.36 -16.30 3.63
CA SER A 80 0.01 -17.16 2.50
C SER A 80 1.32 -16.70 1.84
N PRO A 81 2.31 -17.59 1.64
CA PRO A 81 3.53 -17.25 0.92
C PRO A 81 3.28 -16.72 -0.50
N THR A 82 2.27 -17.24 -1.20
CA THR A 82 1.90 -16.76 -2.54
C THR A 82 1.41 -15.31 -2.50
N LEU A 83 0.57 -14.98 -1.52
CA LEU A 83 0.04 -13.63 -1.35
C LEU A 83 1.16 -12.65 -0.95
N PHE A 84 2.11 -13.08 -0.12
CA PHE A 84 3.29 -12.31 0.24
C PHE A 84 4.11 -11.88 -0.99
N PHE A 85 4.46 -12.80 -1.88
CA PHE A 85 5.22 -12.46 -3.09
C PHE A 85 4.44 -11.55 -4.03
N MET A 86 3.11 -11.73 -4.15
CA MET A 86 2.26 -10.80 -4.90
C MET A 86 2.30 -9.39 -4.29
N MET A 87 2.19 -9.28 -2.96
CA MET A 87 2.20 -7.98 -2.27
C MET A 87 3.54 -7.26 -2.36
N ILE A 88 4.67 -7.99 -2.44
CA ILE A 88 5.97 -7.36 -2.74
C ILE A 88 5.91 -6.57 -4.05
N TRP A 89 5.36 -7.15 -5.12
CA TRP A 89 5.26 -6.46 -6.41
C TRP A 89 4.32 -5.26 -6.35
N VAL A 90 3.17 -5.38 -5.67
CA VAL A 90 2.22 -4.27 -5.48
C VAL A 90 2.87 -3.12 -4.72
N ILE A 91 3.52 -3.41 -3.59
CA ILE A 91 4.21 -2.43 -2.77
C ILE A 91 5.38 -1.79 -3.53
N ALA A 92 6.14 -2.56 -4.31
CA ALA A 92 7.21 -2.03 -5.13
C ALA A 92 6.68 -1.04 -6.18
N GLY A 93 5.57 -1.36 -6.85
CA GLY A 93 4.91 -0.47 -7.80
C GLY A 93 4.40 0.82 -7.15
N MET A 94 3.76 0.71 -5.98
CA MET A 94 3.30 1.87 -5.21
C MET A 94 4.47 2.74 -4.75
N SER A 95 5.51 2.14 -4.18
CA SER A 95 6.72 2.85 -3.73
C SER A 95 7.42 3.57 -4.89
N TYR A 96 7.50 2.93 -6.05
CA TYR A 96 8.02 3.55 -7.26
C TYR A 96 7.21 4.80 -7.66
N GLY A 97 5.88 4.70 -7.66
CA GLY A 97 5.00 5.83 -7.95
C GLY A 97 5.18 6.99 -6.95
N ILE A 98 5.31 6.68 -5.66
CA ILE A 98 5.54 7.68 -4.61
C ILE A 98 6.86 8.42 -4.84
N VAL A 99 7.95 7.67 -5.05
CA VAL A 99 9.28 8.26 -5.31
C VAL A 99 9.26 9.11 -6.58
N LYS A 100 8.53 8.70 -7.62
CA LYS A 100 8.39 9.51 -8.84
C LYS A 100 7.68 10.84 -8.60
N LEU A 101 6.64 10.86 -7.77
CA LEU A 101 5.95 12.09 -7.41
C LEU A 101 6.85 13.01 -6.58
N GLU A 102 7.61 12.45 -5.63
CA GLU A 102 8.59 13.21 -4.85
C GLU A 102 9.71 13.80 -5.73
N MET A 103 10.20 13.03 -6.71
CA MET A 103 11.19 13.52 -7.68
C MET A 103 10.61 14.60 -8.60
N TRP A 104 9.32 14.53 -8.93
CA TRP A 104 8.65 15.55 -9.74
C TRP A 104 8.54 16.87 -8.99
N GLU A 105 8.15 16.84 -7.71
CA GLU A 105 8.18 17.99 -6.81
C GLU A 105 9.59 18.59 -6.70
N LYS A 106 10.60 17.76 -6.39
CA LYS A 106 11.97 18.22 -6.09
C LYS A 106 12.74 18.75 -7.31
N TYR A 107 12.62 18.10 -8.47
CA TYR A 107 13.52 18.35 -9.61
C TYR A 107 12.86 19.02 -10.82
N HIS A 108 11.53 19.04 -10.87
CA HIS A 108 10.79 19.48 -12.06
C HIS A 108 9.73 20.54 -11.73
N ASN A 109 9.81 21.16 -10.55
CA ASN A 109 8.82 22.12 -10.06
C ASN A 109 7.37 21.58 -10.12
N GLY A 110 7.21 20.27 -9.85
CA GLY A 110 5.89 19.66 -9.72
C GLY A 110 5.12 20.22 -8.52
N PRO A 111 3.80 20.01 -8.45
CA PRO A 111 3.01 20.39 -7.29
C PRO A 111 3.47 19.60 -6.05
N ALA A 112 3.22 20.14 -4.85
CA ALA A 112 3.62 19.47 -3.62
C ALA A 112 2.99 18.08 -3.52
N ALA A 113 3.81 17.04 -3.31
CA ALA A 113 3.38 15.65 -3.40
C ALA A 113 2.26 15.33 -2.40
N TRP A 114 2.28 15.94 -1.22
CA TRP A 114 1.22 15.75 -0.21
C TRP A 114 -0.16 16.18 -0.71
N MET A 115 -0.25 17.23 -1.54
CA MET A 115 -1.53 17.69 -2.12
C MET A 115 -2.06 16.67 -3.13
N ILE A 116 -1.16 16.06 -3.92
CA ILE A 116 -1.52 15.01 -4.88
C ILE A 116 -2.08 13.81 -4.13
N PHE A 117 -1.37 13.32 -3.11
CA PHE A 117 -1.85 12.18 -2.32
C PHE A 117 -3.16 12.48 -1.60
N LEU A 118 -3.30 13.67 -1.01
CA LEU A 118 -4.54 14.07 -0.35
C LEU A 118 -5.71 14.13 -1.34
N ALA A 119 -5.51 14.67 -2.54
CA ALA A 119 -6.53 14.71 -3.58
C ALA A 119 -6.92 13.30 -4.03
N ILE A 120 -5.96 12.41 -4.26
CA ILE A 120 -6.21 11.00 -4.60
C ILE A 120 -7.03 10.34 -3.49
N PHE A 121 -6.65 10.54 -2.23
CA PHE A 121 -7.37 9.98 -1.08
C PHE A 121 -8.83 10.44 -1.06
N VAL A 122 -9.08 11.75 -1.14
CA VAL A 122 -10.44 12.30 -1.09
C VAL A 122 -11.29 11.79 -2.26
N LEU A 123 -10.75 11.80 -3.48
CA LEU A 123 -11.49 11.33 -4.66
C LEU A 123 -11.80 9.83 -4.58
N ALA A 124 -10.83 9.03 -4.15
CA ALA A 124 -11.00 7.58 -4.01
C ALA A 124 -11.90 7.21 -2.81
N TRP A 125 -11.98 8.05 -1.78
CA TRP A 125 -12.82 7.80 -0.61
C TRP A 125 -14.31 8.05 -0.87
N ILE A 126 -14.64 8.91 -1.82
CA ILE A 126 -16.03 9.25 -2.16
C ILE A 126 -16.66 8.18 -3.06
N GLY A 127 -15.85 7.46 -3.84
CA GLY A 127 -16.30 6.38 -4.74
C GLY A 127 -16.45 5.06 -4.02
#